data_AF-A0A939A038-F1
#
_entry.id   AF-A0A939A038-F1
#
_cell.length_a   1.000
_cell.length_b   1.000
_cell.length_c   1.000
_cell.angle_alpha   90.00
_cell.angle_beta   90.00
_cell.angle_gamma   90.00
#
_symmetry.space_group_name_H-M   'P 1'
#
loop_
_entity.id
_entity.type
_entity.pdbx_description
1 polymer ?
#
loop_
_entity_poly.entity_id
_entity_poly.type
_entity_poly.pdbx_seq_one_letter_code
_entity_poly.pdbx_strand_id
1 'polypeptide(L)'
;MLNKSLSKFLIQPAVGMAFLTAVNAAVSSASLAQGQPLPPNTQPSTIQTPIDTNYSLGGGDRIRVNVFEVPEYTGEYQIPPGGAINLPLIGSVSVSGLTSEQAADEIARRYARFLKRPLISVNLLSPRPINVFVAGEVTRPGAYTLSLSGGAGDNPGVQYPTVLAALTTAQGVTLAADVTQVQLRRKIGRSSEQAVTINLKELIQTGRLSQDITLRDGDTIVVPTATNFNVAESRNIFASNFAASQTTPRTVTIIGEVNRPGSYLVTPGNTDAQGGATANSNSGTASPSGLPNVTRVIQLAGGITAQADVRNLKLRRPTRTGSEQAIDINLWQLLQSGDANQDIIVQDGDTIVIPTATEINPAEATQLATTTLSPTRIQVGVVGEVKRPGLTDIQPNSSLNQAILAAGGFNDARASSDAVDLIRLNPNGSVTKRIVKVDFSAGINEQTNPILRNNDVVLVNRSGSAKTGDTINTITGPLGIILNLLNVFGL
;
A
#
# COMPACT_ATOMS: atom_id res chain seq x y z
N MET A 1 44.30 17.52 -43.66
CA MET A 1 45.78 17.60 -43.55
C MET A 1 46.15 18.96 -42.98
N LEU A 2 47.01 18.94 -41.95
CA LEU A 2 47.88 19.99 -41.42
C LEU A 2 47.40 21.46 -41.30
N ASN A 3 47.17 21.85 -40.03
CA ASN A 3 47.97 22.80 -39.24
C ASN A 3 48.02 24.31 -39.57
N LYS A 4 47.70 25.08 -38.51
CA LYS A 4 48.10 26.43 -38.09
C LYS A 4 48.97 27.26 -39.07
N SER A 5 48.65 28.54 -39.24
CA SER A 5 49.04 29.61 -38.30
C SER A 5 48.67 31.02 -38.77
N LEU A 6 48.35 31.88 -37.79
CA LEU A 6 48.77 33.28 -37.63
C LEU A 6 48.81 34.21 -38.85
N SER A 7 48.08 35.33 -38.74
CA SER A 7 48.71 36.67 -38.70
C SER A 7 47.67 37.80 -38.63
N LYS A 8 48.15 38.96 -38.11
CA LYS A 8 47.67 40.35 -38.34
C LYS A 8 46.62 40.88 -37.36
N PHE A 9 46.65 42.12 -36.84
CA PHE A 9 47.42 43.37 -37.03
C PHE A 9 47.16 44.21 -35.75
N LEU A 10 48.13 44.86 -35.08
CA LEU A 10 48.64 46.23 -35.32
C LEU A 10 47.55 47.31 -35.50
N ILE A 11 47.48 48.29 -34.58
CA ILE A 11 47.71 49.75 -34.81
C ILE A 11 47.42 50.56 -33.52
N GLN A 12 48.23 51.61 -33.33
CA GLN A 12 48.42 52.52 -32.19
C GLN A 12 47.39 53.71 -32.14
N PRO A 13 47.70 54.94 -31.64
CA PRO A 13 47.62 55.44 -30.25
C PRO A 13 46.87 56.81 -30.11
N ALA A 14 46.72 57.33 -28.89
CA ALA A 14 46.72 58.78 -28.51
C ALA A 14 46.41 58.87 -27.00
N VAL A 15 47.35 59.12 -26.09
CA VAL A 15 48.04 60.38 -25.70
C VAL A 15 47.08 61.53 -25.36
N GLY A 16 46.98 61.81 -24.05
CA GLY A 16 46.43 63.02 -23.46
C GLY A 16 46.87 63.13 -22.00
N MET A 17 47.88 63.97 -21.73
CA MET A 17 48.50 64.22 -20.41
C MET A 17 47.57 64.89 -19.40
N ALA A 18 47.71 64.55 -18.12
CA ALA A 18 47.56 65.51 -17.02
C ALA A 18 48.37 65.08 -15.77
N PHE A 19 49.42 65.88 -15.50
CA PHE A 19 50.08 66.23 -14.24
C PHE A 19 50.44 65.17 -13.18
N LEU A 20 51.77 65.02 -13.03
CA LEU A 20 52.51 64.38 -11.94
C LEU A 20 52.25 65.06 -10.59
N THR A 21 51.82 64.28 -9.60
CA THR A 21 52.22 64.47 -8.20
C THR A 21 52.95 63.21 -7.75
N ALA A 22 54.23 63.37 -7.41
CA ALA A 22 55.08 62.27 -6.97
C ALA A 22 54.75 61.87 -5.53
N VAL A 23 54.28 60.63 -5.35
CA VAL A 23 54.41 59.88 -4.10
C VAL A 23 54.92 58.49 -4.47
N ASN A 24 56.07 58.11 -3.91
CA ASN A 24 56.74 56.84 -4.19
C ASN A 24 55.81 55.66 -3.88
N ALA A 25 55.49 54.88 -4.91
CA ALA A 25 54.94 53.54 -4.80
C ALA A 25 56.09 52.55 -4.61
N ALA A 26 56.17 51.92 -3.44
CA ALA A 26 56.74 50.58 -3.31
C ALA A 26 55.54 49.62 -3.32
N VAL A 27 55.20 49.10 -4.50
CA VAL A 27 54.24 48.01 -4.63
C VAL A 27 54.93 46.68 -4.39
N SER A 28 54.28 45.91 -3.53
CA SER A 28 54.48 44.55 -3.06
C SER A 28 55.11 43.57 -4.05
N SER A 29 56.26 43.02 -3.67
CA SER A 29 56.59 41.63 -4.00
C SER A 29 55.74 40.71 -3.12
N ALA A 30 54.97 39.82 -3.76
CA ALA A 30 54.28 38.73 -3.10
C ALA A 30 55.31 37.83 -2.41
N SER A 31 55.37 37.92 -1.08
CA SER A 31 56.09 36.95 -0.24
C SER A 31 55.13 35.83 0.14
N LEU A 32 55.60 34.60 -0.06
CA LEU A 32 54.97 33.34 0.33
C LEU A 32 54.72 33.34 1.84
N ALA A 33 53.51 33.72 2.25
CA ALA A 33 53.04 33.56 3.61
C ALA A 33 52.58 32.10 3.81
N GLN A 34 53.24 31.45 4.74
CA GLN A 34 52.87 30.17 5.33
C GLN A 34 51.39 30.18 5.71
N GLY A 35 50.65 29.17 5.23
CA GLY A 35 49.26 28.94 5.62
C GLY A 35 49.17 28.63 7.11
N GLN A 36 48.70 29.60 7.89
CA GLN A 36 48.12 29.30 9.20
C GLN A 36 46.87 28.44 8.98
N PRO A 37 46.77 27.25 9.63
CA PRO A 37 45.51 26.53 9.64
C PRO A 37 44.47 27.38 10.39
N LEU A 38 43.36 27.63 9.70
CA LEU A 38 42.14 28.20 10.30
C LEU A 38 41.77 27.38 11.55
N PRO A 39 41.39 28.01 12.67
CA PRO A 39 40.82 27.28 13.79
C PRO A 39 39.60 26.49 13.30
N PRO A 40 39.41 25.23 13.74
CA PRO A 40 38.29 24.42 13.29
C PRO A 40 36.99 25.15 13.60
N ASN A 41 36.18 25.28 12.55
CA ASN A 41 34.79 25.69 12.55
C ASN A 41 34.11 25.19 13.83
N THR A 42 33.75 26.10 14.74
CA THR A 42 32.89 25.81 15.88
C THR A 42 31.59 25.27 15.31
N GLN A 43 31.49 23.93 15.25
CA GLN A 43 30.22 23.25 15.14
C GLN A 43 29.29 23.89 16.17
N PRO A 44 28.05 24.28 15.84
CA PRO A 44 27.10 24.59 16.88
C PRO A 44 27.10 23.39 17.81
N SER A 45 27.58 23.59 19.04
CA SER A 45 27.51 22.60 20.08
C SER A 45 26.04 22.28 20.20
N THR A 46 25.64 21.15 19.61
CA THR A 46 24.36 20.56 19.95
C THR A 46 24.49 20.36 21.44
N ILE A 47 23.70 21.12 22.20
CA ILE A 47 23.51 20.84 23.62
C ILE A 47 22.78 19.49 23.59
N GLN A 48 23.55 18.40 23.50
CA GLN A 48 23.12 17.08 23.88
C GLN A 48 22.91 17.20 25.38
N THR A 49 21.76 17.74 25.75
CA THR A 49 21.28 17.63 27.12
C THR A 49 21.27 16.13 27.37
N PRO A 50 22.08 15.60 28.32
CA PRO A 50 22.03 14.19 28.64
C PRO A 50 20.56 13.88 28.89
N ILE A 51 19.95 13.06 28.04
CA ILE A 51 18.57 12.64 28.27
C ILE A 51 18.67 11.85 29.56
N ASP A 52 18.14 12.39 30.66
CA ASP A 52 18.13 11.71 31.94
C ASP A 52 17.36 10.40 31.75
N THR A 53 18.11 9.30 31.62
CA THR A 53 17.59 7.95 31.39
C THR A 53 17.16 7.28 32.69
N ASN A 54 17.30 7.97 33.83
CA ASN A 54 16.98 7.39 35.12
C ASN A 54 15.46 7.28 35.26
N TYR A 55 15.00 6.05 35.49
CA TYR A 55 13.60 5.77 35.76
C TYR A 55 13.20 6.41 37.09
N SER A 56 12.09 7.16 37.07
CA SER A 56 11.51 7.74 38.28
C SER A 56 10.27 6.95 38.70
N LEU A 57 10.24 6.58 39.98
CA LEU A 57 9.13 5.87 40.58
C LEU A 57 7.88 6.73 40.55
N GLY A 58 6.72 6.10 40.42
CA GLY A 58 5.42 6.77 40.44
C GLY A 58 4.26 5.79 40.54
N GLY A 59 3.05 6.34 40.57
CA GLY A 59 1.84 5.55 40.78
C GLY A 59 1.69 4.42 39.75
N GLY A 60 1.43 3.21 40.22
CA GLY A 60 1.30 1.99 39.40
C GLY A 60 2.53 1.08 39.44
N ASP A 61 3.70 1.58 39.85
CA ASP A 61 4.90 0.76 39.98
C ASP A 61 4.78 -0.25 41.12
N ARG A 62 5.40 -1.42 40.96
CA ARG A 62 5.60 -2.39 42.04
C ARG A 62 7.04 -2.41 42.46
N ILE A 63 7.29 -2.21 43.74
CA ILE A 63 8.63 -2.20 44.33
C ILE A 63 8.74 -3.20 45.48
N ARG A 64 9.94 -3.71 45.72
CA ARG A 64 10.29 -4.46 46.91
C ARG A 64 11.23 -3.62 47.76
N VAL A 65 10.83 -3.35 49.00
CA VAL A 65 11.67 -2.68 49.99
C VAL A 65 12.28 -3.75 50.87
N ASN A 66 13.60 -3.87 50.86
CA ASN A 66 14.36 -4.77 51.71
C ASN A 66 15.04 -3.97 52.83
N VAL A 67 14.80 -4.37 54.07
CA VAL A 67 15.47 -3.81 55.25
C VAL A 67 16.42 -4.88 55.80
N PHE A 68 17.72 -4.62 55.71
CA PHE A 68 18.74 -5.58 56.13
C PHE A 68 18.62 -5.89 57.63
N GLU A 69 18.83 -7.16 58.00
CA GLU A 69 18.69 -7.68 59.37
C GLU A 69 17.28 -7.54 60.01
N VAL A 70 16.29 -6.99 59.29
CA VAL A 70 14.93 -6.78 59.80
C VAL A 70 13.88 -7.24 58.78
N PRO A 71 13.69 -8.57 58.60
CA PRO A 71 12.79 -9.12 57.58
C PRO A 71 11.32 -8.74 57.80
N GLU A 72 10.93 -8.44 59.03
CA GLU A 72 9.59 -7.97 59.41
C GLU A 72 9.21 -6.60 58.83
N TYR A 73 10.19 -5.78 58.41
CA TYR A 73 9.96 -4.51 57.71
C TYR A 73 10.21 -4.60 56.20
N THR A 74 10.59 -5.78 55.73
CA THR A 74 10.75 -6.07 54.30
C THR A 74 9.40 -6.43 53.69
N GLY A 75 9.11 -5.93 52.48
CA GLY A 75 7.83 -6.20 51.83
C GLY A 75 7.76 -5.75 50.38
N GLU A 76 6.72 -6.20 49.69
CA GLU A 76 6.34 -5.71 48.37
C GLU A 76 5.23 -4.67 48.48
N TYR A 77 5.38 -3.58 47.74
CA TYR A 77 4.45 -2.47 47.76
C TYR A 77 4.12 -2.06 46.33
N GLN A 78 2.83 -1.85 46.07
CA GLN A 78 2.37 -1.18 44.87
C GLN A 78 2.19 0.31 45.20
N ILE A 79 2.80 1.18 44.40
CA ILE A 79 2.73 2.62 44.60
C ILE A 79 1.34 3.10 44.15
N PRO A 80 0.51 3.66 45.04
CA PRO A 80 -0.80 4.21 44.67
C PRO A 80 -0.66 5.47 43.78
N PRO A 81 -1.73 5.94 43.11
CA PRO A 81 -1.71 7.17 42.31
C PRO A 81 -1.25 8.42 43.07
N GLY A 82 -1.45 8.46 44.40
CA GLY A 82 -0.96 9.53 45.28
C GLY A 82 0.56 9.51 45.52
N GLY A 83 1.28 8.49 45.04
CA GLY A 83 2.74 8.47 45.06
C GLY A 83 3.40 8.10 46.38
N ALA A 84 2.62 7.71 47.40
CA ALA A 84 3.12 7.36 48.72
C ALA A 84 2.79 5.91 49.11
N ILE A 85 3.76 5.21 49.67
CA ILE A 85 3.62 3.83 50.17
C ILE A 85 3.51 3.85 51.70
N ASN A 86 2.74 2.90 52.26
CA ASN A 86 2.63 2.74 53.70
C ASN A 86 3.63 1.70 54.19
N LEU A 87 4.54 2.10 55.07
CA LEU A 87 5.60 1.27 55.63
C LEU A 87 5.41 1.09 57.15
N PRO A 88 5.76 -0.08 57.71
CA PRO A 88 5.71 -0.32 59.15
C PRO A 88 6.44 0.76 59.95
N LEU A 89 5.87 1.18 61.09
CA LEU A 89 6.40 2.19 62.04
C LEU A 89 6.53 3.63 61.52
N ILE A 90 6.87 3.84 60.24
CA ILE A 90 7.12 5.15 59.65
C ILE A 90 5.93 5.68 58.83
N GLY A 91 4.90 4.86 58.61
CA GLY A 91 3.67 5.24 57.95
C GLY A 91 3.86 5.60 56.48
N SER A 92 3.19 6.66 56.03
CA SER A 92 3.17 7.07 54.62
C SER A 92 4.47 7.75 54.19
N VAL A 93 5.16 7.20 53.19
CA VAL A 93 6.39 7.72 52.59
C VAL A 93 6.18 8.03 51.12
N SER A 94 6.42 9.27 50.70
CA SER A 94 6.33 9.67 49.30
C SER A 94 7.55 9.18 48.53
N VAL A 95 7.31 8.39 47.48
CA VAL A 95 8.34 7.83 46.60
C VAL A 95 8.18 8.28 45.15
N SER A 96 7.09 8.99 44.82
CA SER A 96 6.86 9.52 43.48
C SER A 96 7.91 10.55 43.08
N GLY A 97 8.44 10.40 41.87
CA GLY A 97 9.49 11.25 41.31
C GLY A 97 10.90 10.93 41.79
N LEU A 98 11.07 10.00 42.74
CA LEU A 98 12.37 9.55 43.23
C LEU A 98 12.89 8.38 42.39
N THR A 99 14.22 8.25 42.29
CA THR A 99 14.84 7.01 41.82
C THR A 99 14.77 5.92 42.91
N SER A 100 15.08 4.68 42.57
CA SER A 100 15.19 3.57 43.55
C SER A 100 16.13 3.89 44.69
N GLU A 101 17.27 4.51 44.38
CA GLU A 101 18.32 4.86 45.35
C GLU A 101 17.85 6.01 46.25
N GLN A 102 17.27 7.05 45.65
CA GLN A 102 16.72 8.19 46.40
C GLN A 102 15.56 7.76 47.31
N ALA A 103 14.71 6.84 46.85
CA ALA A 103 13.66 6.26 47.67
C ALA A 103 14.24 5.44 48.83
N ALA A 104 15.30 4.65 48.59
CA ALA A 104 15.97 3.90 49.65
C ALA A 104 16.56 4.82 50.73
N ASP A 105 17.22 5.91 50.33
CA ASP A 105 17.79 6.90 51.25
C ASP A 105 16.71 7.63 52.08
N GLU A 106 15.60 8.01 51.45
CA GLU A 106 14.47 8.65 52.13
C GLU A 106 13.82 7.70 53.15
N ILE A 107 13.63 6.43 52.79
CA ILE A 107 13.08 5.41 53.69
C ILE A 107 14.07 5.14 54.84
N ALA A 108 15.37 5.06 54.58
CA ALA A 108 16.40 4.84 55.59
C ALA A 108 16.45 5.99 56.61
N ARG A 109 16.33 7.24 56.13
CA ARG A 109 16.27 8.43 56.98
C ARG A 109 15.09 8.40 57.95
N ARG A 110 13.93 7.91 57.51
CA ARG A 110 12.73 7.81 58.37
C ARG A 110 12.85 6.68 59.39
N TYR A 111 13.39 5.53 59.00
CA TYR A 111 13.62 4.40 59.92
C TYR A 111 14.74 4.66 60.93
N ALA A 112 15.63 5.64 60.73
CA ALA A 112 16.72 5.96 61.66
C ALA A 112 16.25 6.34 63.08
N ARG A 113 14.97 6.66 63.27
CA ARG A 113 14.36 6.89 64.61
C ARG A 113 14.05 5.60 65.37
N PHE A 114 13.95 4.49 64.67
CA PHE A 114 13.54 3.19 65.20
C PHE A 114 14.64 2.13 65.08
N LEU A 115 15.55 2.28 64.11
CA LEU A 115 16.64 1.35 63.82
C LEU A 115 17.99 2.04 63.91
N LYS A 116 18.98 1.34 64.46
CA LYS A 116 20.36 1.80 64.52
C LYS A 116 21.08 1.48 63.21
N ARG A 117 21.37 2.50 62.40
CA ARG A 117 22.03 2.38 61.08
C ARG A 117 21.25 1.46 60.11
N PRO A 118 20.01 1.79 59.74
CA PRO A 118 19.23 0.98 58.81
C PRO A 118 19.90 0.93 57.43
N LEU A 119 20.06 -0.27 56.87
CA LEU A 119 20.53 -0.46 55.51
C LEU A 119 19.35 -0.95 54.67
N ILE A 120 18.92 -0.13 53.72
CA ILE A 120 17.68 -0.35 52.96
C ILE A 120 17.99 -0.37 51.47
N SER A 121 17.36 -1.28 50.74
CA SER A 121 17.34 -1.27 49.28
C SER A 121 15.91 -1.31 48.74
N VAL A 122 15.70 -0.60 47.64
CA VAL A 122 14.41 -0.55 46.93
C VAL A 122 14.62 -1.10 45.53
N ASN A 123 13.97 -2.21 45.23
CA ASN A 123 14.05 -2.86 43.93
C ASN A 123 12.76 -2.65 43.16
N LEU A 124 12.84 -2.19 41.92
CA LEU A 124 11.69 -2.13 41.02
C LEU A 124 11.37 -3.55 40.50
N LEU A 125 10.23 -4.09 40.91
CA LEU A 125 9.75 -5.41 40.46
C LEU A 125 9.03 -5.31 39.11
N SER A 126 8.21 -4.28 38.91
CA SER A 126 7.49 -4.06 37.67
C SER A 126 7.24 -2.56 37.49
N PRO A 127 7.67 -1.97 36.35
CA PRO A 127 7.32 -0.60 36.00
C PRO A 127 5.85 -0.49 35.59
N ARG A 128 5.26 0.69 35.81
CA ARG A 128 3.91 1.01 35.33
C ARG A 128 3.88 1.05 33.79
N PRO A 129 2.80 0.59 33.15
CA PRO A 129 2.62 0.79 31.73
C PRO A 129 2.40 2.27 31.41
N ILE A 130 2.70 2.66 30.17
CA ILE A 130 2.46 4.02 29.67
C ILE A 130 1.33 4.02 28.65
N ASN A 131 0.60 5.12 28.57
CA ASN A 131 -0.43 5.33 27.57
C ASN A 131 0.09 6.27 26.49
N VAL A 132 -0.01 5.84 25.24
CA VAL A 132 0.38 6.62 24.06
C VAL A 132 -0.78 6.69 23.09
N PHE A 133 -0.79 7.73 22.26
CA PHE A 133 -1.80 7.92 21.23
C PHE A 133 -1.17 7.78 19.86
N VAL A 134 -1.78 7.01 18.98
CA VAL A 134 -1.34 6.85 17.59
C VAL A 134 -2.44 7.34 16.66
N ALA A 135 -2.12 8.27 15.76
CA ALA A 135 -3.07 8.90 14.86
C ALA A 135 -2.51 9.05 13.44
N GLY A 136 -3.41 9.30 12.48
CA GLY A 136 -3.07 9.50 11.08
C GLY A 136 -3.12 8.21 10.24
N GLU A 137 -2.22 8.08 9.26
CA GLU A 137 -2.14 6.97 8.30
C GLU A 137 -1.55 5.68 8.91
N VAL A 138 -2.25 5.17 9.92
CA VAL A 138 -1.98 3.87 10.54
C VAL A 138 -3.18 2.94 10.35
N THR A 139 -2.94 1.63 10.36
CA THR A 139 -4.00 0.63 10.22
C THR A 139 -5.06 0.78 11.31
N ARG A 140 -4.64 0.97 12.57
CA ARG A 140 -5.55 1.19 13.70
C ARG A 140 -5.13 2.42 14.52
N PRO A 141 -5.71 3.61 14.27
CA PRO A 141 -5.50 4.76 15.13
C PRO A 141 -6.23 4.57 16.46
N GLY A 142 -5.69 5.11 17.54
CA GLY A 142 -6.27 4.98 18.87
C GLY A 142 -5.28 5.19 20.01
N ALA A 143 -5.77 5.00 21.23
CA ALA A 143 -4.96 4.97 22.43
C ALA A 143 -4.44 3.55 22.69
N TYR A 144 -3.17 3.44 23.06
CA TYR A 144 -2.50 2.17 23.32
C TYR A 144 -1.78 2.22 24.66
N THR A 145 -1.91 1.15 25.42
CA THR A 145 -1.17 0.94 26.67
C THR A 145 0.02 0.04 26.39
N LEU A 146 1.24 0.55 26.60
CA LEU A 146 2.49 -0.16 26.34
C LEU A 146 3.19 -0.47 27.66
N SER A 147 3.57 -1.72 27.84
CA SER A 147 4.36 -2.16 28.99
C SER A 147 5.83 -1.80 28.81
N LEU A 148 6.47 -1.41 29.90
CA LEU A 148 7.92 -1.21 29.95
C LEU A 148 8.59 -2.54 30.28
N SER A 149 9.75 -2.81 29.69
CA SER A 149 10.51 -4.05 29.91
C SER A 149 11.70 -3.78 30.82
N GLY A 150 11.98 -4.67 31.78
CA GLY A 150 13.15 -4.57 32.68
C GLY A 150 12.80 -4.34 34.15
N GLY A 151 13.60 -4.96 35.04
CA GLY A 151 13.40 -4.93 36.50
C GLY A 151 14.06 -6.12 37.22
N ALA A 152 15.39 -6.21 37.21
CA ALA A 152 16.14 -7.04 38.16
C ALA A 152 17.62 -6.61 38.27
N GLY A 153 18.12 -6.37 39.49
CA GLY A 153 19.55 -6.14 39.80
C GLY A 153 19.92 -4.72 40.22
N ASP A 154 21.20 -4.49 40.52
CA ASP A 154 21.78 -3.22 41.00
C ASP A 154 21.89 -2.10 39.93
N ASN A 155 21.34 -2.36 38.72
CA ASN A 155 21.16 -1.37 37.65
C ASN A 155 19.80 -1.63 36.97
N PRO A 156 18.69 -1.04 37.46
CA PRO A 156 17.35 -1.27 36.95
C PRO A 156 17.15 -0.47 35.66
N GLY A 157 17.79 -0.90 34.58
CA GLY A 157 17.54 -0.34 33.26
C GLY A 157 16.12 -0.66 32.83
N VAL A 158 15.18 0.25 33.07
CA VAL A 158 13.83 0.16 32.51
C VAL A 158 13.92 0.56 31.04
N GLN A 159 13.62 -0.40 30.17
CA GLN A 159 13.53 -0.18 28.73
C GLN A 159 12.15 0.37 28.39
N TYR A 160 12.14 1.63 27.99
CA TYR A 160 10.96 2.29 27.45
C TYR A 160 10.64 1.74 26.05
N PRO A 161 9.35 1.56 25.72
CA PRO A 161 8.95 1.20 24.37
C PRO A 161 9.27 2.33 23.40
N THR A 162 9.45 2.00 22.12
CA THR A 162 9.83 2.97 21.09
C THR A 162 8.66 3.29 20.17
N VAL A 163 8.82 4.33 19.34
CA VAL A 163 7.82 4.69 18.31
C VAL A 163 7.49 3.51 17.42
N LEU A 164 8.49 2.71 17.05
CA LEU A 164 8.30 1.50 16.25
C LEU A 164 7.39 0.50 16.97
N ALA A 165 7.60 0.26 18.26
CA ALA A 165 6.75 -0.65 19.05
C ALA A 165 5.29 -0.17 19.14
N ALA A 166 5.07 1.15 19.23
CA ALA A 166 3.73 1.71 19.19
C ALA A 166 3.08 1.53 17.81
N LEU A 167 3.81 1.77 16.72
CA LEU A 167 3.31 1.59 15.36
C LEU A 167 2.98 0.12 15.05
N THR A 168 3.80 -0.82 15.48
CA THR A 168 3.50 -2.25 15.32
C THR A 168 2.28 -2.68 16.13
N THR A 169 2.12 -2.14 17.34
CA THR A 169 0.90 -2.34 18.16
C THR A 169 -0.34 -1.76 17.46
N ALA A 170 -0.19 -0.65 16.74
CA ALA A 170 -1.20 -0.05 15.87
C ALA A 170 -1.42 -0.78 14.52
N GLN A 171 -0.86 -1.98 14.36
CA GLN A 171 -0.87 -2.80 13.14
C GLN A 171 -0.19 -2.13 11.93
N GLY A 172 0.81 -1.30 12.19
CA GLY A 172 1.64 -0.66 11.19
C GLY A 172 1.00 0.53 10.46
N VAL A 173 1.79 1.14 9.59
CA VAL A 173 1.38 2.27 8.74
C VAL A 173 0.69 1.79 7.45
N THR A 174 -0.21 2.60 6.91
CA THR A 174 -0.82 2.34 5.59
C THR A 174 0.19 2.68 4.48
N LEU A 175 -0.01 2.23 3.23
CA LEU A 175 0.86 2.65 2.11
C LEU A 175 0.59 4.07 1.62
N ALA A 176 -0.43 4.74 2.17
CA ALA A 176 -0.67 6.16 1.93
C ALA A 176 0.08 7.06 2.93
N ALA A 177 0.76 6.47 3.92
CA ALA A 177 1.52 7.20 4.92
C ALA A 177 2.79 7.84 4.35
N ASP A 178 3.09 9.05 4.82
CA ASP A 178 4.42 9.64 4.70
C ASP A 178 5.30 9.15 5.85
N VAL A 179 6.07 8.11 5.56
CA VAL A 179 7.00 7.49 6.52
C VAL A 179 8.23 8.35 6.82
N THR A 180 8.44 9.45 6.09
CA THR A 180 9.58 10.36 6.29
C THR A 180 9.30 11.49 7.27
N GLN A 181 8.01 11.79 7.50
CA GLN A 181 7.53 12.91 8.31
C GLN A 181 6.73 12.46 9.54
N VAL A 182 7.04 11.28 10.12
CA VAL A 182 6.34 10.80 11.31
C VAL A 182 6.65 11.70 12.50
N GLN A 183 5.64 12.19 13.21
CA GLN A 183 5.84 13.14 14.31
C GLN A 183 5.56 12.50 15.66
N LEU A 184 6.50 12.63 16.58
CA LEU A 184 6.30 12.39 18.01
C LEU A 184 6.03 13.72 18.70
N ARG A 185 4.84 13.89 19.28
CA ARG A 185 4.43 15.05 20.06
C ARG A 185 4.43 14.68 21.54
N ARG A 186 5.29 15.34 22.31
CA ARG A 186 5.43 15.18 23.76
C ARG A 186 5.00 16.45 24.46
N LYS A 187 4.06 16.34 25.41
CA LYS A 187 3.68 17.47 26.26
C LYS A 187 4.76 17.72 27.32
N ILE A 188 5.30 18.93 27.36
CA ILE A 188 6.25 19.41 28.36
C ILE A 188 5.53 20.48 29.19
N GLY A 189 5.15 20.14 30.42
CA GLY A 189 4.42 21.04 31.30
C GLY A 189 2.95 21.23 30.88
N ARG A 190 2.36 22.40 31.18
CA ARG A 190 0.92 22.65 31.01
C ARG A 190 0.49 23.02 29.58
N SER A 191 1.41 23.45 28.72
CA SER A 191 1.04 24.00 27.40
C SER A 191 2.12 23.93 26.32
N SER A 192 3.36 23.53 26.64
CA SER A 192 4.39 23.39 25.61
C SER A 192 4.37 21.97 25.03
N GLU A 193 4.37 21.85 23.70
CA GLU A 193 4.53 20.57 23.02
C GLU A 193 5.89 20.56 22.31
N GLN A 194 6.67 19.52 22.57
CA GLN A 194 7.87 19.22 21.79
C GLN A 194 7.47 18.24 20.68
N ALA A 195 7.64 18.67 19.44
CA ALA A 195 7.46 17.81 18.27
C ALA A 195 8.83 17.36 17.75
N VAL A 196 9.02 16.05 17.61
CA VAL A 196 10.21 15.46 16.99
C VAL A 196 9.78 14.74 15.72
N THR A 197 10.45 15.03 14.61
CA THR A 197 10.17 14.39 13.32
C THR A 197 11.10 13.21 13.12
N ILE A 198 10.54 12.08 12.71
CA ILE A 198 11.20 10.78 12.58
C ILE A 198 11.05 10.32 11.14
N ASN A 199 12.17 9.93 10.54
CA ASN A 199 12.23 9.41 9.20
C ASN A 199 12.39 7.88 9.22
N LEU A 200 11.28 7.14 9.10
CA LEU A 200 11.29 5.67 9.09
C LEU A 200 11.89 5.08 7.81
N LYS A 201 12.04 5.88 6.74
CA LYS A 201 12.71 5.44 5.50
C LYS A 201 14.18 5.10 5.75
N GLU A 202 14.83 5.81 6.68
CA GLU A 202 16.21 5.54 7.09
C GLU A 202 16.36 4.13 7.64
N LEU A 203 15.34 3.61 8.33
CA LEU A 203 15.36 2.23 8.84
C LEU A 203 15.46 1.22 7.71
N ILE A 204 14.66 1.41 6.66
CA ILE A 204 14.62 0.51 5.50
C ILE A 204 15.94 0.59 4.71
N GLN A 205 16.50 1.79 4.56
CA GLN A 205 17.67 2.02 3.70
C GLN A 205 19.01 1.76 4.38
N THR A 206 19.13 2.09 5.66
CA THR A 206 20.41 2.06 6.39
C THR A 206 20.45 1.01 7.50
N GLY A 207 19.31 0.42 7.84
CA GLY A 207 19.17 -0.51 8.97
C GLY A 207 19.33 0.15 10.34
N ARG A 208 19.51 1.48 10.40
CA ARG A 208 19.67 2.24 11.63
C ARG A 208 18.59 3.30 11.71
N LEU A 209 17.87 3.33 12.84
CA LEU A 209 17.14 4.52 13.23
C LEU A 209 18.12 5.41 13.98
N SER A 210 18.55 6.50 13.35
CA SER A 210 19.33 7.57 13.99
C SER A 210 18.65 8.09 15.26
N GLN A 211 17.33 7.87 15.37
CA GLN A 211 16.42 8.42 16.37
C GLN A 211 15.40 7.37 16.83
N ASP A 212 15.83 6.21 17.35
CA ASP A 212 14.93 5.27 18.04
C ASP A 212 14.46 5.89 19.38
N ILE A 213 13.55 6.86 19.27
CA ILE A 213 13.11 7.69 20.38
C ILE A 213 12.22 6.84 21.27
N THR A 214 12.60 6.77 22.54
CA THR A 214 11.81 6.15 23.59
C THR A 214 10.57 6.99 23.89
N LEU A 215 9.45 6.30 24.06
CA LEU A 215 8.16 6.88 24.37
C LEU A 215 8.03 7.13 25.86
N ARG A 216 7.27 8.17 26.19
CA ARG A 216 6.84 8.52 27.54
C ARG A 216 5.32 8.50 27.62
N ASP A 217 4.82 8.44 28.85
CA ASP A 217 3.39 8.54 29.10
C ASP A 217 2.81 9.84 28.53
N GLY A 218 1.69 9.73 27.83
CA GLY A 218 1.01 10.83 27.16
C GLY A 218 1.58 11.24 25.80
N ASP A 219 2.63 10.58 25.30
CA ASP A 219 3.17 10.86 23.96
C ASP A 219 2.12 10.57 22.87
N THR A 220 2.10 11.41 21.84
CA THR A 220 1.23 11.27 20.67
C THR A 220 2.07 11.11 19.41
N ILE A 221 1.85 10.03 18.69
CA ILE A 221 2.49 9.72 17.42
C ILE A 221 1.50 10.04 16.31
N VAL A 222 1.90 10.90 15.38
CA VAL A 222 1.09 11.30 14.23
C VAL A 222 1.82 10.88 12.95
N VAL A 223 1.16 10.06 12.15
CA VAL A 223 1.64 9.61 10.84
C VAL A 223 0.89 10.38 9.76
N PRO A 224 1.51 11.36 9.08
CA PRO A 224 0.83 12.14 8.06
C PRO A 224 0.56 11.32 6.79
N THR A 225 -0.39 11.79 5.97
CA THR A 225 -0.63 11.24 4.63
C THR A 225 0.41 11.80 3.65
N ALA A 226 0.95 10.94 2.78
CA ALA A 226 1.88 11.32 1.73
C ALA A 226 1.21 12.22 0.69
N THR A 227 1.86 13.34 0.39
CA THR A 227 1.42 14.26 -0.67
C THR A 227 1.69 13.70 -2.06
N ASN A 228 2.79 12.95 -2.22
CA ASN A 228 3.19 12.31 -3.48
C ASN A 228 3.27 10.80 -3.29
N PHE A 229 2.53 10.03 -4.10
CA PHE A 229 2.62 8.58 -4.08
C PHE A 229 3.78 8.09 -4.95
N ASN A 230 4.70 7.31 -4.36
CA ASN A 230 5.76 6.62 -5.10
C ASN A 230 5.57 5.11 -4.97
N VAL A 231 5.32 4.44 -6.11
CA VAL A 231 5.02 2.99 -6.11
C VAL A 231 6.21 2.16 -5.64
N ALA A 232 7.43 2.46 -6.10
CA ALA A 232 8.63 1.75 -5.70
C ALA A 232 8.88 1.89 -4.18
N GLU A 233 8.67 3.08 -3.63
CA GLU A 233 8.74 3.31 -2.19
C GLU A 233 7.65 2.57 -1.44
N SER A 234 6.41 2.56 -1.95
CA SER A 234 5.30 1.83 -1.32
C SER A 234 5.58 0.32 -1.22
N ARG A 235 6.28 -0.27 -2.20
CA ARG A 235 6.72 -1.67 -2.18
C ARG A 235 7.75 -1.92 -1.07
N ASN A 236 8.71 -1.01 -0.92
CA ASN A 236 9.70 -1.08 0.15
C ASN A 236 9.07 -0.90 1.54
N ILE A 237 8.09 0.00 1.67
CA ILE A 237 7.31 0.18 2.89
C ILE A 237 6.53 -1.10 3.20
N PHE A 238 5.78 -1.64 2.24
CA PHE A 238 4.97 -2.86 2.43
C PHE A 238 5.79 -4.06 2.92
N ALA A 239 7.04 -4.16 2.49
CA ALA A 239 7.96 -5.21 2.91
C ALA A 239 8.50 -5.04 4.34
N SER A 240 8.26 -3.89 5.00
CA SER A 240 8.79 -3.59 6.32
C SER A 240 7.93 -4.17 7.45
N ASN A 241 8.55 -4.39 8.62
CA ASN A 241 7.85 -4.88 9.81
C ASN A 241 6.90 -3.85 10.45
N PHE A 242 6.95 -2.60 9.99
CA PHE A 242 6.11 -1.51 10.50
C PHE A 242 5.00 -1.11 9.54
N ALA A 243 4.86 -1.77 8.39
CA ALA A 243 3.72 -1.60 7.51
C ALA A 243 2.54 -2.47 7.94
N ALA A 244 1.38 -2.17 7.37
CA ALA A 244 0.18 -2.99 7.50
C ALA A 244 0.45 -4.45 7.10
N SER A 245 -0.25 -5.39 7.77
CA SER A 245 -0.04 -6.82 7.60
C SER A 245 -0.04 -7.26 6.13
N GLN A 246 0.99 -8.01 5.73
CA GLN A 246 1.12 -8.50 4.36
C GLN A 246 0.11 -9.61 4.05
N THR A 247 -0.39 -10.33 5.05
CA THR A 247 -1.18 -11.56 4.90
C THR A 247 -2.68 -11.36 5.09
N THR A 248 -3.12 -10.20 5.60
CA THR A 248 -4.54 -9.94 5.80
C THR A 248 -5.26 -9.79 4.45
N PRO A 249 -6.40 -10.47 4.24
CA PRO A 249 -7.28 -10.22 3.10
C PRO A 249 -7.69 -8.74 3.04
N ARG A 250 -7.86 -8.20 1.84
CA ARG A 250 -8.23 -6.80 1.60
C ARG A 250 -9.46 -6.72 0.73
N THR A 251 -10.42 -5.88 1.08
CA THR A 251 -11.61 -5.68 0.23
C THR A 251 -11.33 -4.53 -0.72
N VAL A 252 -11.46 -4.81 -2.03
CA VAL A 252 -11.21 -3.84 -3.10
C VAL A 252 -12.42 -3.81 -4.02
N THR A 253 -12.80 -2.64 -4.49
CA THR A 253 -13.87 -2.48 -5.47
C THR A 253 -13.28 -2.26 -6.86
N ILE A 254 -13.84 -2.89 -7.88
CA ILE A 254 -13.43 -2.69 -9.28
C ILE A 254 -14.65 -2.35 -10.13
N ILE A 255 -14.53 -1.30 -10.93
CA ILE A 255 -15.61 -0.76 -11.77
C ILE A 255 -15.09 -0.41 -13.17
N GLY A 256 -16.02 -0.32 -14.13
CA GLY A 256 -15.73 0.02 -15.52
C GLY A 256 -15.60 -1.22 -16.42
N GLU A 257 -14.66 -1.20 -17.36
CA GLU A 257 -14.48 -2.21 -18.42
C GLU A 257 -13.81 -3.51 -17.92
N VAL A 258 -14.52 -4.23 -17.06
CA VAL A 258 -14.17 -5.57 -16.58
C VAL A 258 -15.32 -6.53 -16.77
N ASN A 259 -14.99 -7.82 -16.84
CA ASN A 259 -16.00 -8.85 -17.10
C ASN A 259 -17.02 -8.97 -15.95
N ARG A 260 -16.56 -8.78 -14.70
CA ARG A 260 -17.39 -8.80 -13.50
C ARG A 260 -17.04 -7.62 -12.59
N PRO A 261 -17.68 -6.46 -12.71
CA PRO A 261 -17.50 -5.37 -11.76
C PRO A 261 -18.10 -5.72 -10.39
N GLY A 262 -17.54 -5.16 -9.32
CA GLY A 262 -18.00 -5.41 -7.96
C GLY A 262 -16.91 -5.33 -6.90
N SER A 263 -17.23 -5.79 -5.70
CA SER A 263 -16.28 -5.86 -4.58
C SER A 263 -15.66 -7.25 -4.48
N TYR A 264 -14.34 -7.29 -4.34
CA TYR A 264 -13.53 -8.50 -4.31
C TYR A 264 -12.69 -8.55 -3.04
N LEU A 265 -12.61 -9.74 -2.46
CA LEU A 265 -11.68 -10.02 -1.37
C LEU A 265 -10.36 -10.52 -1.95
N VAL A 266 -9.31 -9.71 -1.81
CA VAL A 266 -7.99 -9.98 -2.34
C VAL A 266 -7.15 -10.71 -1.29
N THR A 267 -7.04 -12.00 -1.53
CA THR A 267 -6.08 -12.99 -1.01
C THR A 267 -4.59 -12.75 -1.33
N PRO A 268 -3.64 -12.40 -0.43
CA PRO A 268 -2.23 -12.65 -0.74
C PRO A 268 -2.05 -14.14 -1.04
N GLY A 269 -1.28 -14.52 -2.06
CA GLY A 269 -1.07 -15.93 -2.42
C GLY A 269 -0.83 -16.22 -3.91
N ASN A 270 -0.43 -17.46 -4.20
CA ASN A 270 -0.02 -17.89 -5.54
C ASN A 270 -1.11 -17.65 -6.59
N THR A 271 -0.68 -17.14 -7.74
CA THR A 271 -1.48 -16.87 -8.93
C THR A 271 -1.94 -18.13 -9.66
N ASP A 272 -1.51 -19.31 -9.23
CA ASP A 272 -1.73 -20.57 -9.93
C ASP A 272 -2.80 -21.40 -9.22
N ALA A 273 -4.05 -20.99 -9.35
CA ALA A 273 -5.18 -21.87 -9.08
C ALA A 273 -6.33 -21.56 -10.04
N GLN A 274 -6.13 -21.99 -11.27
CA GLN A 274 -7.22 -22.24 -12.19
C GLN A 274 -8.17 -23.27 -11.56
N GLY A 275 -9.37 -22.81 -11.20
CA GLY A 275 -10.62 -23.56 -11.10
C GLY A 275 -10.58 -24.93 -10.38
N GLY A 276 -11.08 -24.96 -9.15
CA GLY A 276 -11.69 -26.16 -8.57
C GLY A 276 -10.73 -27.32 -8.32
N ALA A 277 -9.86 -27.18 -7.32
CA ALA A 277 -9.31 -28.33 -6.63
C ALA A 277 -9.51 -28.13 -5.12
N THR A 278 -10.24 -29.05 -4.52
CA THR A 278 -10.31 -29.25 -3.07
C THR A 278 -8.91 -29.16 -2.48
N ALA A 279 -8.72 -28.19 -1.58
CA ALA A 279 -7.52 -28.09 -0.77
C ALA A 279 -7.38 -29.36 0.07
N ASN A 280 -6.56 -30.30 -0.40
CA ASN A 280 -6.01 -31.34 0.46
C ASN A 280 -4.95 -30.66 1.33
N SER A 281 -5.39 -30.19 2.49
CA SER A 281 -4.55 -29.62 3.55
C SER A 281 -3.71 -30.72 4.18
N ASN A 282 -2.65 -31.14 3.49
CA ASN A 282 -1.58 -31.93 4.08
C ASN A 282 -0.25 -31.74 3.31
N SER A 283 0.25 -30.52 3.28
CA SER A 283 1.66 -30.21 2.97
C SER A 283 2.01 -28.88 3.63
N GLY A 284 3.13 -28.83 4.36
CA GLY A 284 3.51 -27.77 5.28
C GLY A 284 3.33 -26.34 4.76
N THR A 285 2.91 -25.47 5.68
CA THR A 285 2.86 -24.00 5.61
C THR A 285 3.54 -23.38 4.38
N ALA A 286 2.84 -23.39 3.24
CA ALA A 286 3.17 -22.52 2.12
C ALA A 286 2.65 -21.14 2.51
N SER A 287 3.56 -20.26 2.95
CA SER A 287 3.25 -18.84 3.07
C SER A 287 2.62 -18.38 1.76
N PRO A 288 1.44 -17.73 1.78
CA PRO A 288 0.83 -17.22 0.57
C PRO A 288 1.81 -16.27 -0.14
N SER A 289 2.45 -16.75 -1.20
CA SER A 289 3.46 -16.01 -1.95
C SER A 289 2.79 -15.31 -3.11
N GLY A 290 2.38 -14.07 -2.88
CA GLY A 290 1.79 -13.22 -3.91
C GLY A 290 1.36 -11.89 -3.31
N LEU A 291 1.83 -10.79 -3.89
CA LEU A 291 1.42 -9.46 -3.45
C LEU A 291 -0.04 -9.22 -3.85
N PRO A 292 -0.86 -8.62 -2.97
CA PRO A 292 -2.20 -8.19 -3.34
C PRO A 292 -2.07 -6.97 -4.24
N ASN A 293 -2.12 -7.17 -5.55
CA ASN A 293 -1.86 -6.15 -6.55
C ASN A 293 -3.08 -5.92 -7.45
N VAL A 294 -3.04 -4.86 -8.27
CA VAL A 294 -4.14 -4.49 -9.18
C VAL A 294 -4.41 -5.60 -10.21
N THR A 295 -3.35 -6.20 -10.76
CA THR A 295 -3.48 -7.29 -11.74
C THR A 295 -4.23 -8.49 -11.18
N ARG A 296 -4.01 -8.84 -9.91
CA ARG A 296 -4.77 -9.89 -9.22
C ARG A 296 -6.25 -9.55 -9.09
N VAL A 297 -6.58 -8.30 -8.77
CA VAL A 297 -7.99 -7.88 -8.68
C VAL A 297 -8.68 -8.01 -10.03
N ILE A 298 -8.01 -7.61 -11.11
CA ILE A 298 -8.51 -7.75 -12.48
C ILE A 298 -8.75 -9.22 -12.84
N GLN A 299 -7.82 -10.11 -12.49
CA GLN A 299 -7.98 -11.55 -12.72
C GLN A 299 -9.16 -12.13 -11.94
N LEU A 300 -9.34 -11.73 -10.68
CA LEU A 300 -10.50 -12.12 -9.86
C LEU A 300 -11.82 -11.62 -10.48
N ALA A 301 -11.79 -10.44 -11.10
CA ALA A 301 -12.90 -9.87 -11.86
C ALA A 301 -13.15 -10.56 -13.23
N GLY A 302 -12.38 -11.61 -13.55
CA GLY A 302 -12.50 -12.34 -14.80
C GLY A 302 -11.88 -11.62 -16.00
N GLY A 303 -10.95 -10.70 -15.76
CA GLY A 303 -10.21 -9.96 -16.77
C GLY A 303 -10.89 -8.66 -17.23
N ILE A 304 -10.15 -7.90 -18.02
CA ILE A 304 -10.62 -6.70 -18.71
C ILE A 304 -11.39 -7.05 -20.00
N THR A 305 -12.29 -6.17 -20.43
CA THR A 305 -12.97 -6.30 -21.72
C THR A 305 -12.04 -5.83 -22.87
N ALA A 306 -12.40 -6.12 -24.11
CA ALA A 306 -11.67 -5.66 -25.29
C ALA A 306 -11.75 -4.13 -25.51
N GLN A 307 -12.61 -3.45 -24.76
CA GLN A 307 -12.87 -2.01 -24.83
C GLN A 307 -12.21 -1.24 -23.68
N ALA A 308 -11.54 -1.94 -22.75
CA ALA A 308 -10.86 -1.33 -21.63
C ALA A 308 -9.67 -0.48 -22.09
N ASP A 309 -9.54 0.72 -21.51
CA ASP A 309 -8.32 1.50 -21.60
C ASP A 309 -7.31 0.99 -20.57
N VAL A 310 -6.29 0.28 -21.05
CA VAL A 310 -5.21 -0.30 -20.23
C VAL A 310 -4.10 0.70 -19.86
N ARG A 311 -4.16 1.92 -20.40
CA ARG A 311 -3.12 2.95 -20.20
C ARG A 311 -3.50 3.98 -19.14
N ASN A 312 -4.81 4.18 -18.95
CA ASN A 312 -5.35 5.22 -18.09
C ASN A 312 -6.23 4.66 -16.96
N LEU A 313 -5.81 3.56 -16.34
CA LEU A 313 -6.47 3.04 -15.15
C LEU A 313 -6.28 4.02 -13.99
N LYS A 314 -7.25 4.07 -13.08
CA LYS A 314 -7.14 4.87 -11.85
C LYS A 314 -7.40 4.03 -10.63
N LEU A 315 -6.49 4.08 -9.67
CA LEU A 315 -6.71 3.59 -8.32
C LEU A 315 -7.11 4.77 -7.44
N ARG A 316 -8.31 4.72 -6.87
CA ARG A 316 -8.80 5.66 -5.87
C ARG A 316 -8.65 5.03 -4.50
N ARG A 317 -7.78 5.59 -3.68
CA ARG A 317 -7.48 5.11 -2.34
C ARG A 317 -8.06 6.06 -1.29
N PRO A 318 -8.97 5.60 -0.41
CA PRO A 318 -9.44 6.43 0.70
C PRO A 318 -8.30 6.65 1.70
N THR A 319 -8.14 7.90 2.14
CA THR A 319 -7.19 8.28 3.19
C THR A 319 -7.92 8.43 4.53
N ARG A 320 -7.18 8.39 5.65
CA ARG A 320 -7.76 8.57 7.00
C ARG A 320 -8.25 9.97 7.27
N THR A 321 -7.81 10.94 6.47
CA THR A 321 -8.30 12.32 6.49
C THR A 321 -9.65 12.49 5.79
N GLY A 322 -10.19 11.43 5.14
CA GLY A 322 -11.44 11.45 4.39
C GLY A 322 -11.30 11.90 2.94
N SER A 323 -10.08 12.23 2.49
CA SER A 323 -9.77 12.50 1.09
C SER A 323 -9.58 11.19 0.31
N GLU A 324 -9.53 11.28 -1.01
CA GLU A 324 -9.12 10.19 -1.87
C GLU A 324 -7.83 10.53 -2.59
N GLN A 325 -6.89 9.60 -2.59
CA GLN A 325 -5.69 9.65 -3.40
C GLN A 325 -5.97 8.94 -4.73
N ALA A 326 -5.89 9.68 -5.85
CA ALA A 326 -6.01 9.12 -7.19
C ALA A 326 -4.62 8.82 -7.73
N ILE A 327 -4.39 7.57 -8.15
CA ILE A 327 -3.13 7.10 -8.68
C ILE A 327 -3.38 6.56 -10.10
N ASP A 328 -2.73 7.16 -11.08
CA ASP A 328 -2.80 6.72 -12.46
C ASP A 328 -1.93 5.46 -12.67
N ILE A 329 -2.47 4.50 -13.41
CA ILE A 329 -1.88 3.20 -13.67
C ILE A 329 -1.87 2.96 -15.17
N ASN A 330 -0.69 2.61 -15.70
CA ASN A 330 -0.52 2.21 -17.09
C ASN A 330 -0.12 0.73 -17.16
N LEU A 331 -1.11 -0.17 -17.19
CA LEU A 331 -0.85 -1.61 -17.31
C LEU A 331 -0.28 -2.00 -18.67
N TRP A 332 -0.42 -1.15 -19.70
CA TRP A 332 0.26 -1.39 -20.97
C TRP A 332 1.78 -1.40 -20.81
N GLN A 333 2.34 -0.52 -19.97
CA GLN A 333 3.77 -0.52 -19.65
C GLN A 333 4.18 -1.80 -18.89
N LEU A 334 3.35 -2.31 -18.00
CA LEU A 334 3.60 -3.62 -17.36
C LEU A 334 3.71 -4.74 -18.41
N LEU A 335 2.80 -4.76 -19.39
CA LEU A 335 2.76 -5.81 -20.41
C LEU A 335 3.88 -5.67 -21.44
N GLN A 336 4.24 -4.44 -21.83
CA GLN A 336 5.19 -4.18 -22.91
C GLN A 336 6.64 -4.15 -22.41
N SER A 337 6.92 -3.46 -21.30
CA SER A 337 8.28 -3.29 -20.77
C SER A 337 8.54 -4.08 -19.49
N GLY A 338 7.53 -4.73 -18.91
CA GLY A 338 7.68 -5.43 -17.63
C GLY A 338 7.79 -4.49 -16.43
N ASP A 339 7.37 -3.22 -16.55
CA ASP A 339 7.47 -2.25 -15.46
C ASP A 339 6.53 -2.61 -14.29
N ALA A 340 7.07 -3.27 -13.28
CA ALA A 340 6.35 -3.67 -12.08
C ALA A 340 5.79 -2.49 -11.27
N ASN A 341 6.27 -1.25 -11.48
CA ASN A 341 5.73 -0.08 -10.79
C ASN A 341 4.31 0.28 -11.25
N GLN A 342 3.85 -0.28 -12.36
CA GLN A 342 2.47 -0.10 -12.82
C GLN A 342 1.49 -1.05 -12.12
N ASP A 343 2.00 -2.09 -11.46
CA ASP A 343 1.19 -3.04 -10.72
C ASP A 343 1.19 -2.69 -9.24
N ILE A 344 0.27 -1.81 -8.85
CA ILE A 344 0.24 -1.21 -7.52
C ILE A 344 -0.30 -2.21 -6.49
N ILE A 345 0.29 -2.23 -5.29
CA ILE A 345 -0.23 -2.99 -4.16
C ILE A 345 -1.53 -2.32 -3.67
N VAL A 346 -2.60 -3.10 -3.62
CA VAL A 346 -3.92 -2.62 -3.17
C VAL A 346 -4.03 -2.61 -1.66
N GLN A 347 -4.90 -1.74 -1.15
CA GLN A 347 -5.29 -1.62 0.25
C GLN A 347 -6.78 -1.85 0.43
N ASP A 348 -7.19 -2.02 1.68
CA ASP A 348 -8.59 -2.11 2.02
C ASP A 348 -9.32 -0.79 1.69
N GLY A 349 -10.46 -0.90 1.02
CA GLY A 349 -11.26 0.24 0.56
C GLY A 349 -10.81 0.85 -0.77
N ASP A 350 -9.73 0.36 -1.39
CA ASP A 350 -9.32 0.83 -2.71
C ASP A 350 -10.43 0.61 -3.75
N THR A 351 -10.56 1.55 -4.67
CA THR A 351 -11.44 1.44 -5.84
C THR A 351 -10.62 1.55 -7.13
N ILE A 352 -10.63 0.50 -7.93
CA ILE A 352 -9.98 0.43 -9.23
C ILE A 352 -11.01 0.81 -10.30
N VAL A 353 -10.70 1.84 -11.07
CA VAL A 353 -11.53 2.34 -12.17
C VAL A 353 -10.84 2.05 -13.48
N ILE A 354 -11.53 1.31 -14.35
CA ILE A 354 -11.04 0.94 -15.68
C ILE A 354 -11.93 1.61 -16.72
N PRO A 355 -11.50 2.73 -17.32
CA PRO A 355 -12.32 3.45 -18.27
C PRO A 355 -12.44 2.72 -19.61
N THR A 356 -13.44 3.11 -20.40
CA THR A 356 -13.58 2.69 -21.80
C THR A 356 -12.58 3.46 -22.67
N ALA A 357 -11.88 2.76 -23.56
CA ALA A 357 -10.94 3.36 -24.49
C ALA A 357 -11.66 4.27 -25.50
N THR A 358 -11.13 5.48 -25.70
CA THR A 358 -11.63 6.44 -26.70
C THR A 358 -11.31 5.98 -28.13
N GLU A 359 -10.17 5.33 -28.31
CA GLU A 359 -9.72 4.75 -29.58
C GLU A 359 -9.19 3.33 -29.35
N ILE A 360 -9.66 2.37 -30.14
CA ILE A 360 -9.22 0.97 -30.07
C ILE A 360 -8.31 0.71 -31.26
N ASN A 361 -7.02 0.47 -31.01
CA ASN A 361 -6.11 -0.03 -32.02
C ASN A 361 -6.31 -1.56 -32.18
N PRO A 362 -6.70 -2.06 -33.37
CA PRO A 362 -6.93 -3.49 -33.56
C PRO A 362 -5.72 -4.37 -33.21
N ALA A 363 -4.49 -3.89 -33.46
CA ALA A 363 -3.28 -4.63 -33.11
C ALA A 363 -3.10 -4.76 -31.58
N GLU A 364 -3.39 -3.69 -30.84
CA GLU A 364 -3.33 -3.66 -29.38
C GLU A 364 -4.39 -4.56 -28.75
N ALA A 365 -5.62 -4.54 -29.28
CA ALA A 365 -6.69 -5.43 -28.84
C ALA A 365 -6.35 -6.91 -29.04
N THR A 366 -5.65 -7.25 -30.13
CA THR A 366 -5.17 -8.63 -30.34
C THR A 366 -4.09 -9.04 -29.35
N GLN A 367 -3.17 -8.13 -29.01
CA GLN A 367 -2.14 -8.40 -28.01
C GLN A 367 -2.74 -8.57 -26.62
N LEU A 368 -3.63 -7.67 -26.20
CA LEU A 368 -4.31 -7.74 -24.89
C LEU A 368 -5.04 -9.05 -24.66
N ALA A 369 -5.73 -9.57 -25.67
CA ALA A 369 -6.47 -10.84 -25.56
C ALA A 369 -5.59 -12.06 -25.27
N THR A 370 -4.29 -11.98 -25.55
CA THR A 370 -3.33 -13.06 -25.27
C THR A 370 -2.67 -12.93 -23.89
N THR A 371 -3.00 -11.88 -23.14
CA THR A 371 -2.38 -11.59 -21.82
C THR A 371 -3.15 -12.21 -20.66
N THR A 372 -2.50 -12.28 -19.50
CA THR A 372 -3.10 -12.71 -18.23
C THR A 372 -4.14 -11.74 -17.66
N LEU A 373 -4.33 -10.57 -18.28
CA LEU A 373 -5.35 -9.59 -17.92
C LEU A 373 -6.66 -9.84 -18.65
N SER A 374 -6.65 -10.64 -19.72
CA SER A 374 -7.84 -10.99 -20.47
C SER A 374 -8.58 -12.18 -19.84
N PRO A 375 -9.90 -12.29 -20.02
CA PRO A 375 -10.65 -13.47 -19.62
C PRO A 375 -10.05 -14.73 -20.24
N THR A 376 -10.08 -15.88 -19.56
CA THR A 376 -9.60 -17.14 -20.15
C THR A 376 -10.58 -17.74 -21.17
N ARG A 377 -11.87 -17.36 -21.09
CA ARG A 377 -12.94 -17.74 -22.01
C ARG A 377 -13.98 -16.62 -22.10
N ILE A 378 -14.61 -16.49 -23.26
CA ILE A 378 -15.82 -15.71 -23.45
C ILE A 378 -16.97 -16.66 -23.76
N GLN A 379 -18.17 -16.33 -23.29
CA GLN A 379 -19.37 -17.10 -23.55
C GLN A 379 -20.19 -16.41 -24.64
N VAL A 380 -20.59 -17.16 -25.66
CA VAL A 380 -21.46 -16.65 -26.73
C VAL A 380 -22.66 -17.57 -26.90
N GLY A 381 -23.83 -17.03 -27.20
CA GLY A 381 -25.03 -17.80 -27.48
C GLY A 381 -25.11 -18.13 -28.96
N VAL A 382 -24.96 -19.38 -29.37
CA VAL A 382 -25.20 -19.78 -30.76
C VAL A 382 -26.57 -20.46 -30.83
N VAL A 383 -27.53 -19.83 -31.49
CA VAL A 383 -28.94 -20.26 -31.50
C VAL A 383 -29.46 -20.42 -32.93
N GLY A 384 -30.52 -21.22 -33.09
CA GLY A 384 -31.13 -21.50 -34.41
C GLY A 384 -30.64 -22.80 -35.03
N GLU A 385 -30.52 -22.84 -36.36
CA GLU A 385 -30.20 -24.06 -37.13
C GLU A 385 -28.69 -24.39 -37.14
N VAL A 386 -28.12 -24.61 -35.97
CA VAL A 386 -26.77 -25.16 -35.79
C VAL A 386 -26.83 -26.58 -35.23
N LYS A 387 -25.76 -27.37 -35.34
CA LYS A 387 -25.76 -28.76 -34.84
C LYS A 387 -25.92 -28.85 -33.32
N ARG A 388 -25.37 -27.89 -32.57
CA ARG A 388 -25.46 -27.80 -31.10
C ARG A 388 -25.84 -26.38 -30.66
N PRO A 389 -27.13 -26.02 -30.66
CA PRO A 389 -27.55 -24.71 -30.18
C PRO A 389 -27.38 -24.61 -28.65
N GLY A 390 -27.01 -23.43 -28.17
CA GLY A 390 -26.81 -23.16 -26.75
C GLY A 390 -25.69 -22.15 -26.49
N LEU A 391 -25.30 -22.03 -25.21
CA LEU A 391 -24.15 -21.26 -24.79
C LEU A 391 -22.87 -22.03 -25.13
N THR A 392 -21.93 -21.37 -25.80
CA THR A 392 -20.65 -21.92 -26.24
C THR A 392 -19.53 -21.09 -25.65
N ASP A 393 -18.61 -21.76 -24.95
CA ASP A 393 -17.40 -21.14 -24.43
C ASP A 393 -16.32 -21.17 -25.53
N ILE A 394 -15.81 -19.99 -25.88
CA ILE A 394 -14.74 -19.82 -26.88
C ILE A 394 -13.61 -18.95 -26.31
N GLN A 395 -12.47 -18.92 -27.01
CA GLN A 395 -11.35 -18.08 -26.60
C GLN A 395 -11.68 -16.58 -26.80
N PRO A 396 -11.07 -15.68 -26.02
CA PRO A 396 -11.15 -14.25 -26.30
C PRO A 396 -10.64 -13.93 -27.71
N ASN A 397 -11.20 -12.89 -28.32
CA ASN A 397 -10.95 -12.53 -29.72
C ASN A 397 -11.32 -13.60 -30.76
N SER A 398 -12.08 -14.63 -30.38
CA SER A 398 -12.63 -15.57 -31.35
C SER A 398 -13.62 -14.91 -32.30
N SER A 399 -13.59 -15.35 -33.55
CA SER A 399 -14.42 -14.80 -34.62
C SER A 399 -15.79 -15.49 -34.70
N LEU A 400 -16.72 -14.85 -35.41
CA LEU A 400 -18.06 -15.39 -35.69
C LEU A 400 -17.99 -16.84 -36.22
N ASN A 401 -17.12 -17.07 -37.19
CA ASN A 401 -16.95 -18.39 -37.81
C ASN A 401 -16.49 -19.44 -36.79
N GLN A 402 -15.57 -19.09 -35.89
CA GLN A 402 -15.09 -19.99 -34.85
C GLN A 402 -16.21 -20.37 -33.87
N ALA A 403 -17.10 -19.45 -33.52
CA ALA A 403 -18.24 -19.77 -32.67
C ALA A 403 -19.24 -20.72 -33.35
N ILE A 404 -19.52 -20.52 -34.64
CA ILE A 404 -20.39 -21.42 -35.40
C ILE A 404 -19.77 -22.81 -35.47
N LEU A 405 -18.46 -22.91 -35.72
CA LEU A 405 -17.73 -24.17 -35.72
C LEU A 405 -17.72 -24.84 -34.34
N ALA A 406 -17.54 -24.07 -33.27
CA ALA A 406 -17.60 -24.56 -31.89
C ALA A 406 -19.01 -25.08 -31.52
N ALA A 407 -20.06 -24.52 -32.13
CA ALA A 407 -21.44 -25.04 -32.06
C ALA A 407 -21.69 -26.25 -32.98
N GLY A 408 -20.65 -26.85 -33.56
CA GLY A 408 -20.73 -28.00 -34.46
C GLY A 408 -21.03 -27.66 -35.92
N GLY A 409 -21.03 -26.38 -36.29
CA GLY A 409 -21.32 -25.91 -37.64
C GLY A 409 -22.81 -25.76 -37.92
N PHE A 410 -23.10 -25.39 -39.18
CA PHE A 410 -24.46 -25.27 -39.68
C PHE A 410 -25.17 -26.63 -39.74
N ASN A 411 -26.49 -26.62 -39.56
CA ASN A 411 -27.30 -27.79 -39.88
C ASN A 411 -27.47 -27.90 -41.40
N ASP A 412 -26.78 -28.86 -42.00
CA ASP A 412 -26.65 -29.07 -43.45
C ASP A 412 -28.00 -29.18 -44.19
N ALA A 413 -29.08 -29.55 -43.50
CA ALA A 413 -30.41 -29.74 -44.10
C ALA A 413 -31.31 -28.49 -44.08
N ARG A 414 -31.09 -27.53 -43.16
CA ARG A 414 -32.08 -26.48 -42.84
C ARG A 414 -31.51 -25.09 -42.58
N ALA A 415 -30.20 -24.96 -42.39
CA ALA A 415 -29.57 -23.69 -42.03
C ALA A 415 -29.39 -22.76 -43.24
N SER A 416 -29.55 -21.46 -43.01
CA SER A 416 -29.09 -20.42 -43.92
C SER A 416 -27.59 -20.18 -43.69
N SER A 417 -26.75 -20.74 -44.56
CA SER A 417 -25.28 -20.58 -44.48
C SER A 417 -24.77 -19.24 -44.99
N ASP A 418 -25.59 -18.48 -45.74
CA ASP A 418 -25.14 -17.25 -46.41
C ASP A 418 -25.03 -16.05 -45.46
N ALA A 419 -25.86 -16.02 -44.42
CA ALA A 419 -25.90 -14.93 -43.47
C ALA A 419 -26.46 -15.37 -42.12
N VAL A 420 -25.94 -14.75 -41.07
CA VAL A 420 -26.40 -14.94 -39.68
C VAL A 420 -26.68 -13.60 -39.04
N ASP A 421 -27.56 -13.60 -38.04
CA ASP A 421 -27.88 -12.43 -37.24
C ASP A 421 -26.94 -12.39 -36.03
N LEU A 422 -26.05 -11.39 -35.99
CA LEU A 422 -25.27 -11.08 -34.78
C LEU A 422 -26.05 -10.09 -33.92
N ILE A 423 -26.43 -10.54 -32.73
CA ILE A 423 -27.14 -9.76 -31.72
C ILE A 423 -26.17 -9.45 -30.60
N ARG A 424 -25.99 -8.17 -30.29
CA ARG A 424 -25.04 -7.69 -29.28
C ARG A 424 -25.74 -6.78 -28.27
N LEU A 425 -25.58 -7.11 -27.00
CA LEU A 425 -26.02 -6.27 -25.88
C LEU A 425 -24.96 -5.18 -25.64
N ASN A 426 -25.37 -3.92 -25.74
CA ASN A 426 -24.51 -2.80 -25.42
C ASN A 426 -24.51 -2.54 -23.91
N PRO A 427 -23.44 -1.93 -23.36
CA PRO A 427 -23.34 -1.61 -21.93
C PRO A 427 -24.49 -0.74 -21.40
N ASN A 428 -25.15 0.03 -22.26
CA ASN A 428 -26.31 0.87 -21.90
C ASN A 428 -27.66 0.11 -21.89
N GLY A 429 -27.64 -1.23 -22.01
CA GLY A 429 -28.82 -2.08 -22.06
C GLY A 429 -29.52 -2.15 -23.43
N SER A 430 -29.09 -1.36 -24.43
CA SER A 430 -29.64 -1.47 -25.79
C SER A 430 -29.12 -2.71 -26.52
N VAL A 431 -29.91 -3.26 -27.43
CA VAL A 431 -29.52 -4.42 -28.25
C VAL A 431 -29.33 -3.97 -29.69
N THR A 432 -28.19 -4.32 -30.28
CA THR A 432 -27.93 -4.14 -31.71
C THR A 432 -28.07 -5.47 -32.43
N LYS A 433 -28.73 -5.45 -33.59
CA LYS A 433 -28.85 -6.61 -34.47
C LYS A 433 -28.20 -6.27 -35.80
N ARG A 434 -27.18 -7.03 -36.19
CA ARG A 434 -26.44 -6.87 -37.46
C ARG A 434 -26.49 -8.16 -38.25
N ILE A 435 -26.92 -8.09 -39.51
CA ILE A 435 -26.82 -9.21 -40.44
C ILE A 435 -25.37 -9.29 -40.92
N VAL A 436 -24.72 -10.42 -40.70
CA VAL A 436 -23.35 -10.69 -41.13
C VAL A 436 -23.39 -11.76 -42.21
N LYS A 437 -22.85 -11.45 -43.39
CA LYS A 437 -22.69 -12.44 -44.47
C LYS A 437 -21.56 -13.38 -44.09
N VAL A 438 -21.85 -14.66 -43.96
CA VAL A 438 -20.87 -15.63 -43.48
C VAL A 438 -19.99 -16.05 -44.64
N ASP A 439 -18.68 -15.88 -44.46
CA ASP A 439 -17.67 -16.35 -45.38
C ASP A 439 -16.57 -17.05 -44.57
N PHE A 440 -16.51 -18.38 -44.65
CA PHE A 440 -15.50 -19.18 -43.95
C PHE A 440 -14.11 -19.07 -44.57
N SER A 441 -14.00 -18.56 -45.80
CA SER A 441 -12.71 -18.30 -46.43
C SER A 441 -12.12 -16.95 -46.00
N ALA A 442 -12.93 -16.06 -45.44
CA ALA A 442 -12.51 -14.76 -44.97
C ALA A 442 -11.83 -14.82 -43.59
N GLY A 443 -10.68 -14.15 -43.46
CA GLY A 443 -10.03 -13.89 -42.18
C GLY A 443 -10.87 -12.98 -41.27
N ILE A 444 -10.37 -12.68 -40.06
CA ILE A 444 -11.06 -11.82 -39.09
C ILE A 444 -11.27 -10.42 -39.67
N ASN A 445 -12.52 -9.97 -39.78
CA ASN A 445 -12.88 -8.65 -40.31
C ASN A 445 -14.29 -8.24 -39.85
N GLU A 446 -14.60 -6.94 -39.84
CA GLU A 446 -15.89 -6.46 -39.32
C GLU A 446 -17.11 -6.78 -40.20
N GLN A 447 -16.92 -7.07 -41.49
CA GLN A 447 -18.01 -7.21 -42.46
C GLN A 447 -18.56 -8.63 -42.58
N THR A 448 -17.70 -9.65 -42.59
CA THR A 448 -18.06 -11.05 -42.84
C THR A 448 -17.65 -11.99 -41.71
N ASN A 449 -16.66 -11.62 -40.88
CA ASN A 449 -16.18 -12.48 -39.80
C ASN A 449 -15.73 -11.67 -38.57
N PRO A 450 -16.66 -10.94 -37.92
CA PRO A 450 -16.34 -10.02 -36.83
C PRO A 450 -15.88 -10.78 -35.58
N ILE A 451 -15.10 -10.09 -34.74
CA ILE A 451 -14.72 -10.58 -33.42
C ILE A 451 -15.95 -10.56 -32.51
N LEU A 452 -16.17 -11.68 -31.81
CA LEU A 452 -17.24 -11.81 -30.84
C LEU A 452 -16.84 -11.26 -29.48
N ARG A 453 -17.84 -10.74 -28.78
CA ARG A 453 -17.74 -10.25 -27.41
C ARG A 453 -18.43 -11.22 -26.48
N ASN A 454 -18.07 -11.16 -25.20
CA ASN A 454 -18.78 -11.91 -24.18
C ASN A 454 -20.28 -11.55 -24.23
N ASN A 455 -21.13 -12.57 -24.17
CA ASN A 455 -22.59 -12.52 -24.29
C ASN A 455 -23.15 -12.10 -25.66
N ASP A 456 -22.34 -12.08 -26.73
CA ASP A 456 -22.88 -11.97 -28.09
C ASP A 456 -23.75 -13.19 -28.42
N VAL A 457 -24.83 -12.97 -29.18
CA VAL A 457 -25.72 -14.02 -29.65
C VAL A 457 -25.65 -14.10 -31.18
N VAL A 458 -25.30 -15.27 -31.69
CA VAL A 458 -25.29 -15.60 -33.11
C VAL A 458 -26.53 -16.42 -33.42
N LEU A 459 -27.48 -15.82 -34.12
CA LEU A 459 -28.71 -16.47 -34.56
C LEU A 459 -28.58 -16.93 -36.01
N VAL A 460 -28.62 -18.24 -36.20
CA VAL A 460 -28.64 -18.89 -37.51
C VAL A 460 -30.08 -19.12 -37.95
N ASN A 461 -30.48 -18.40 -38.99
CA ASN A 461 -31.82 -18.51 -39.56
C ASN A 461 -32.01 -19.77 -40.42
N ARG A 462 -33.26 -20.14 -40.69
CA ARG A 462 -33.62 -21.21 -41.62
C ARG A 462 -33.46 -20.80 -43.08
N SER A 463 -33.06 -21.73 -43.95
CA SER A 463 -32.95 -21.51 -45.39
C SER A 463 -34.32 -21.29 -46.06
N GLY A 464 -34.35 -20.48 -47.13
CA GLY A 464 -35.59 -20.11 -47.84
C GLY A 464 -36.31 -21.28 -48.51
N SER A 465 -35.59 -22.35 -48.87
CA SER A 465 -36.14 -23.58 -49.46
C SER A 465 -36.72 -24.57 -48.43
N ALA A 466 -36.39 -24.41 -47.14
CA ALA A 466 -36.99 -25.19 -46.04
C ALA A 466 -38.33 -24.58 -45.54
N LYS A 467 -38.76 -23.43 -46.08
CA LYS A 467 -40.03 -22.79 -45.70
C LYS A 467 -41.26 -23.40 -46.38
N THR A 468 -41.08 -24.26 -47.38
CA THR A 468 -42.16 -24.93 -48.11
C THR A 468 -42.09 -26.43 -47.85
N GLY A 469 -42.60 -26.87 -46.71
CA GLY A 469 -42.66 -28.29 -46.35
C GLY A 469 -43.35 -28.56 -45.01
N ASP A 470 -43.06 -27.76 -44.00
CA ASP A 470 -43.57 -27.98 -42.63
C ASP A 470 -44.46 -26.82 -42.15
N THR A 471 -45.48 -26.46 -42.93
CA THR A 471 -46.53 -25.50 -42.50
C THR A 471 -47.85 -26.18 -42.19
N ILE A 472 -47.82 -27.27 -41.43
CA ILE A 472 -48.96 -27.72 -40.62
C ILE A 472 -48.39 -28.20 -39.28
N ASN A 473 -48.76 -27.54 -38.18
CA ASN A 473 -48.50 -27.85 -36.77
C ASN A 473 -47.37 -27.14 -35.99
N THR A 474 -47.06 -25.87 -36.27
CA THR A 474 -46.48 -25.02 -35.19
C THR A 474 -46.78 -23.53 -35.34
N ILE A 475 -48.06 -23.17 -35.37
CA ILE A 475 -48.48 -21.79 -35.08
C ILE A 475 -48.64 -21.67 -33.56
N THR A 476 -47.50 -21.56 -32.86
CA THR A 476 -47.36 -20.92 -31.54
C THR A 476 -45.87 -20.77 -31.21
N GLY A 477 -45.28 -19.61 -31.51
CA GLY A 477 -44.03 -19.12 -30.92
C GLY A 477 -42.88 -18.83 -31.91
N PRO A 478 -42.41 -17.57 -31.99
CA PRO A 478 -41.07 -17.29 -31.45
C PRO A 478 -41.00 -16.11 -30.47
N LEU A 479 -42.14 -15.55 -30.04
CA LEU A 479 -42.17 -14.41 -29.10
C LEU A 479 -42.00 -14.80 -27.62
N GLY A 480 -42.12 -16.09 -27.26
CA GLY A 480 -42.03 -16.55 -25.87
C GLY A 480 -40.61 -16.79 -25.33
N ILE A 481 -39.60 -16.91 -26.20
CA ILE A 481 -38.23 -17.25 -25.79
C ILE A 481 -37.41 -16.00 -25.44
N ILE A 482 -37.68 -14.88 -26.11
CA ILE A 482 -36.99 -13.60 -25.84
C ILE A 482 -37.36 -13.06 -24.45
N LEU A 483 -38.59 -13.31 -23.98
CA LEU A 483 -39.06 -12.83 -22.67
C LEU A 483 -38.58 -13.71 -21.49
N ASN A 484 -38.23 -14.98 -21.72
CA ASN A 484 -37.78 -15.86 -20.64
C ASN A 484 -36.26 -15.78 -20.38
N LEU A 485 -35.50 -15.13 -21.26
CA LEU A 485 -34.06 -14.86 -21.05
C LEU A 485 -33.83 -13.61 -20.19
N LEU A 486 -34.74 -12.63 -20.19
CA LEU A 486 -34.62 -11.44 -19.32
C LEU A 486 -34.77 -11.79 -17.82
N ASN A 487 -35.57 -12.80 -17.46
CA ASN A 487 -35.74 -13.24 -16.07
C ASN A 487 -34.60 -14.15 -15.55
N VAL A 488 -33.78 -14.73 -16.44
CA VAL A 488 -32.64 -15.59 -16.05
C VAL A 488 -31.37 -14.78 -15.81
N PHE A 489 -31.30 -13.55 -16.34
CA PHE A 489 -30.19 -12.61 -16.11
C PHE A 489 -30.41 -11.61 -14.97
N GLY A 490 -31.50 -11.75 -14.19
CA GLY A 490 -31.72 -10.94 -12.98
C GLY A 490 -31.75 -9.43 -13.23
N LEU A 491 -32.53 -9.00 -14.24
CA LEU A 491 -33.10 -7.65 -14.28
C LEU A 491 -34.47 -7.65 -13.60
#